data_AF-A0A939VB23-F1
#
_entry.id   AF-A0A939VB23-F1
#
_cell.length_a   1.000
_cell.length_b   1.000
_cell.length_c   1.000
_cell.angle_alpha   90.00
_cell.angle_beta   90.00
_cell.angle_gamma   90.00
#
_symmetry.space_group_name_H-M   'P 1'
#
loop_
_entity.id
_entity.type
_entity.pdbx_description
1 polymer ?
#
loop_
_entity_poly.entity_id
_entity_poly.type
_entity_poly.pdbx_seq_one_letter_code
_entity_poly.pdbx_strand_id
1 'polypeptide(L)'
;MKKFFWALILALPMFAFCKEEPAEPKPKVDPELSVTSETAFNLDYHAANVTVTFTCNTDWRVATNELWITVTSAQGTGSDSPVSVTLACAENESLNDRKGPVYIFVGDLNATINISQAGNPMFGAAEEIQSGSTVLATNPNVERYLTNAHYDDRDGWKTTQILDYYGGFNGKAYNENGEEDPNGTILSWGNQPTSDQPMTYSIRWNPEDIIAGKDMTLLLQDKLGWSASVAIPAGSYYTNISNLVPNDTYTYKVTIDGDGKILAQGTFNTTGHLHQVFFKKACRNGRDLGGWPTLDGKHVKYRKVYRGGRMQSETLTLPGQEEVKMEGIGAQLDLRGTSDVLSEPAISGFEFCAPVIEEGGGAMLKKDAAKTKQCFEFVVNNVRAGRGVYFHCSLGRDRTGTLDILLLGLLGVREGDISKAYEVTYFAPVGYSVSSSEKDSNPKPIFKNTRCAWVYSDVVPYFWELADQTEGKTFADGVEKYLLEVAGVSQKDIDDFRSLMLE
;
A
#
# COMPACT_ATOMS: atom_id res chain seq x y z
N MET A 1 -57.15 -51.81 -58.34
CA MET A 1 -57.47 -53.04 -57.58
C MET A 1 -56.93 -52.89 -56.16
N LYS A 2 -57.82 -53.11 -55.18
CA LYS A 2 -57.66 -53.44 -53.74
C LYS A 2 -56.43 -52.95 -52.94
N LYS A 3 -56.78 -52.16 -51.91
CA LYS A 3 -56.08 -51.88 -50.64
C LYS A 3 -55.47 -53.15 -50.02
N PHE A 4 -54.42 -53.01 -49.19
CA PHE A 4 -54.41 -53.54 -47.83
C PHE A 4 -53.28 -52.90 -46.99
N PHE A 5 -53.53 -52.88 -45.69
CA PHE A 5 -52.96 -52.11 -44.58
C PHE A 5 -52.64 -53.16 -43.48
N TRP A 6 -51.86 -52.81 -42.44
CA TRP A 6 -51.59 -53.56 -41.17
C TRP A 6 -50.41 -54.56 -41.17
N ALA A 7 -49.66 -54.83 -40.08
CA ALA A 7 -49.77 -54.51 -38.65
C ALA A 7 -48.36 -54.55 -37.97
N LEU A 8 -48.23 -53.84 -36.85
CA LEU A 8 -47.22 -54.04 -35.81
C LEU A 8 -47.90 -54.75 -34.63
N ILE A 9 -47.25 -55.74 -33.97
CA ILE A 9 -47.26 -56.05 -32.50
C ILE A 9 -46.76 -57.48 -32.19
N LEU A 10 -45.75 -57.50 -31.31
CA LEU A 10 -45.26 -58.50 -30.34
C LEU A 10 -45.31 -60.02 -30.61
N ALA A 11 -44.11 -60.61 -30.66
CA ALA A 11 -43.85 -61.98 -30.22
C ALA A 11 -42.61 -61.99 -29.30
N LEU A 12 -42.78 -62.43 -28.04
CA LEU A 12 -41.73 -62.76 -27.08
C LEU A 12 -41.15 -64.14 -27.41
N PRO A 13 -39.81 -64.33 -27.49
CA PRO A 13 -39.19 -65.63 -27.34
C PRO A 13 -38.49 -65.77 -25.99
N MET A 14 -38.69 -66.94 -25.36
CA MET A 14 -38.07 -67.38 -24.11
C MET A 14 -36.53 -67.27 -24.17
N PHE A 15 -35.93 -66.58 -23.22
CA PHE A 15 -34.49 -66.63 -22.98
C PHE A 15 -34.11 -67.96 -22.35
N ALA A 16 -33.23 -68.70 -23.02
CA ALA A 16 -32.57 -69.87 -22.48
C ALA A 16 -31.65 -69.42 -21.32
N PHE A 17 -31.94 -69.95 -20.13
CA PHE A 17 -31.20 -69.71 -18.91
C PHE A 17 -29.89 -70.52 -18.96
N CYS A 18 -28.81 -69.90 -19.42
CA CYS A 18 -27.46 -70.40 -19.14
C CYS A 18 -27.17 -70.02 -17.68
N LYS A 19 -27.08 -71.00 -16.78
CA LYS A 19 -26.54 -70.78 -15.42
C LYS A 19 -25.09 -70.33 -15.58
N GLU A 20 -24.81 -69.04 -15.41
CA GLU A 20 -23.51 -68.62 -14.92
C GLU A 20 -23.37 -69.20 -13.51
N GLU A 21 -22.33 -70.01 -13.30
CA GLU A 21 -21.90 -70.34 -11.95
C GLU A 21 -21.58 -69.03 -11.21
N PRO A 22 -22.05 -68.84 -9.97
CA PRO A 22 -21.60 -67.70 -9.19
C PRO A 22 -20.08 -67.82 -9.04
N ALA A 23 -19.34 -66.82 -9.52
CA ALA A 23 -17.91 -66.74 -9.28
C ALA A 23 -17.67 -66.94 -7.78
N GLU A 24 -16.81 -67.89 -7.42
CA GLU A 24 -16.41 -68.07 -6.03
C GLU A 24 -16.00 -66.72 -5.45
N PRO A 25 -16.48 -66.34 -4.25
CA PRO A 25 -16.01 -65.12 -3.62
C PRO A 25 -14.49 -65.22 -3.50
N LYS A 26 -13.77 -64.30 -4.16
CA LYS A 26 -12.31 -64.19 -4.01
C LYS A 26 -11.99 -64.24 -2.51
N PRO A 27 -10.99 -65.02 -2.06
CA PRO A 27 -10.65 -65.10 -0.66
C PRO A 27 -10.46 -63.69 -0.11
N LYS A 28 -11.15 -63.38 0.99
CA LYS A 28 -11.05 -62.09 1.66
C LYS A 28 -9.63 -62.01 2.22
N VAL A 29 -8.77 -61.25 1.55
CA VAL A 29 -7.42 -60.94 2.05
C VAL A 29 -7.60 -59.89 3.14
N ASP A 30 -7.20 -60.21 4.37
CA ASP A 30 -7.22 -59.25 5.46
C ASP A 30 -6.19 -58.14 5.17
N PRO A 31 -6.57 -56.85 5.27
CA PRO A 31 -5.66 -55.75 4.96
C PRO A 31 -4.49 -55.73 5.94
N GLU A 32 -3.29 -55.49 5.43
CA GLU A 32 -2.07 -55.28 6.20
C GLU A 32 -1.47 -53.92 5.85
N LEU A 33 -1.02 -53.18 6.88
CA LEU A 33 -0.36 -51.88 6.74
C LEU A 33 0.79 -51.79 7.74
N SER A 34 1.99 -51.46 7.24
CA SER A 34 3.15 -51.15 8.08
C SER A 34 3.87 -49.92 7.54
N VAL A 35 3.94 -48.86 8.34
CA VAL A 35 4.72 -47.66 8.00
C VAL A 35 6.18 -47.92 8.37
N THR A 36 7.06 -47.77 7.38
CA THR A 36 8.50 -48.07 7.50
C THR A 36 9.36 -46.82 7.64
N SER A 37 8.82 -45.63 7.34
CA SER A 37 9.44 -44.34 7.60
C SER A 37 9.07 -43.79 8.99
N GLU A 38 9.61 -42.62 9.34
CA GLU A 38 9.12 -41.83 10.48
C GLU A 38 7.64 -41.49 10.32
N THR A 39 6.95 -41.35 11.45
CA THR A 39 5.53 -41.00 11.54
C THR A 39 5.29 -39.59 12.09
N ALA A 40 6.36 -38.84 12.38
CA ALA A 40 6.31 -37.48 12.87
C ALA A 40 7.47 -36.67 12.30
N PHE A 41 7.15 -35.55 11.65
CA PHE A 41 8.14 -34.67 11.02
C PHE A 41 7.99 -33.25 11.56
N ASN A 42 9.13 -32.63 11.90
CA ASN A 42 9.21 -31.23 12.31
C ASN A 42 9.96 -30.45 11.24
N LEU A 43 9.23 -29.57 10.55
CA LEU A 43 9.74 -28.76 9.45
C LEU A 43 9.96 -27.32 9.94
N ASP A 44 10.94 -26.65 9.35
CA ASP A 44 10.99 -25.18 9.40
C ASP A 44 9.85 -24.58 8.56
N TYR A 45 9.78 -23.26 8.50
CA TYR A 45 8.67 -22.60 7.83
C TYR A 45 8.72 -22.70 6.30
N HIS A 46 9.85 -23.08 5.69
CA HIS A 46 9.99 -23.12 4.23
C HIS A 46 9.17 -24.26 3.61
N ALA A 47 8.90 -24.14 2.30
CA ALA A 47 8.31 -25.24 1.55
C ALA A 47 9.26 -26.45 1.55
N ALA A 48 8.73 -27.63 1.87
CA ALA A 48 9.53 -28.83 2.03
C ALA A 48 8.77 -30.08 1.58
N ASN A 49 9.52 -31.09 1.13
CA ASN A 49 8.99 -32.38 0.75
C ASN A 49 9.35 -33.42 1.82
N VAL A 50 8.35 -34.18 2.26
CA VAL A 50 8.52 -35.31 3.16
C VAL A 50 8.17 -36.59 2.42
N THR A 51 9.03 -37.60 2.46
CA THR A 51 8.74 -38.92 1.88
C THR A 51 8.31 -39.89 2.97
N VAL A 52 7.13 -40.47 2.80
CA VAL A 52 6.59 -41.50 3.68
C VAL A 52 6.62 -42.83 2.95
N THR A 53 7.17 -43.86 3.61
CA THR A 53 7.26 -45.21 3.06
C THR A 53 6.47 -46.18 3.90
N PHE A 54 5.71 -47.07 3.25
CA PHE A 54 4.92 -48.09 3.92
C PHE A 54 4.74 -49.33 3.02
N THR A 55 4.39 -50.46 3.61
CA THR A 55 4.01 -51.69 2.90
C THR A 55 2.54 -51.98 3.11
N CYS A 56 1.85 -52.46 2.07
CA CYS A 56 0.46 -52.86 2.15
C CYS A 56 0.11 -53.93 1.12
N ASN A 57 -0.77 -54.85 1.48
CA ASN A 57 -1.14 -55.99 0.63
C ASN A 57 -2.41 -55.75 -0.22
N THR A 58 -3.12 -54.64 0.01
CA THR A 58 -4.36 -54.27 -0.69
C THR A 58 -4.35 -52.78 -1.08
N ASP A 59 -5.38 -52.34 -1.82
CA ASP A 59 -5.50 -50.96 -2.29
C ASP A 59 -5.42 -49.96 -1.14
N TRP A 60 -4.69 -48.89 -1.39
CA TRP A 60 -4.37 -47.88 -0.39
C TRP A 60 -4.75 -46.48 -0.89
N ARG A 61 -5.01 -45.59 0.07
CA ARG A 61 -5.18 -44.15 -0.18
C ARG A 61 -4.47 -43.34 0.89
N VAL A 62 -3.96 -42.17 0.52
CA VAL A 62 -3.36 -41.19 1.43
C VAL A 62 -4.13 -39.89 1.29
N ALA A 63 -4.60 -39.34 2.41
CA ALA A 63 -5.43 -38.14 2.42
C ALA A 63 -5.13 -37.24 3.61
N THR A 64 -5.45 -35.96 3.47
CA THR A 64 -5.36 -34.95 4.52
C THR A 64 -6.45 -33.89 4.29
N ASN A 65 -6.86 -33.21 5.36
CA ASN A 65 -7.77 -32.06 5.28
C ASN A 65 -7.01 -30.73 5.25
N GLU A 66 -5.68 -30.79 5.29
CA GLU A 66 -4.80 -29.64 5.39
C GLU A 66 -4.51 -29.09 3.99
N LEU A 67 -4.99 -27.89 3.71
CA LEU A 67 -4.82 -27.25 2.39
C LEU A 67 -3.36 -26.95 2.03
N TRP A 68 -2.46 -26.95 3.01
CA TRP A 68 -1.04 -26.67 2.84
C TRP A 68 -0.19 -27.94 2.60
N ILE A 69 -0.80 -29.14 2.61
CA ILE A 69 -0.11 -30.40 2.32
C ILE A 69 -0.71 -31.03 1.05
N THR A 70 0.12 -31.26 0.04
CA THR A 70 -0.27 -31.94 -1.21
C THR A 70 0.36 -33.33 -1.28
N VAL A 71 -0.46 -34.33 -1.63
CA VAL A 71 -0.02 -35.73 -1.73
C VAL A 71 0.20 -36.09 -3.21
N THR A 72 1.44 -36.41 -3.59
CA THR A 72 1.80 -36.63 -5.01
C THR A 72 1.16 -37.88 -5.63
N SER A 73 0.89 -38.90 -4.84
CA SER A 73 0.23 -40.14 -5.27
C SER A 73 -0.73 -40.58 -4.17
N ALA A 74 -1.96 -40.06 -4.20
CA ALA A 74 -2.93 -40.21 -3.13
C ALA A 74 -3.63 -41.59 -3.10
N GLN A 75 -3.37 -42.47 -4.07
CA GLN A 75 -3.94 -43.82 -4.11
C GLN A 75 -3.09 -44.77 -4.95
N GLY A 76 -3.23 -46.08 -4.69
CA GLY A 76 -2.59 -47.12 -5.49
C GLY A 76 -3.06 -48.52 -5.09
N THR A 77 -2.51 -49.53 -5.76
CA THR A 77 -2.82 -50.94 -5.50
C THR A 77 -1.82 -51.55 -4.53
N GLY A 78 -2.23 -52.60 -3.82
CA GLY A 78 -1.37 -53.38 -2.93
C GLY A 78 -0.14 -53.95 -3.65
N SER A 79 0.99 -54.02 -2.95
CA SER A 79 2.27 -54.50 -3.48
C SER A 79 3.14 -55.06 -2.35
N ASP A 80 3.85 -56.15 -2.64
CA ASP A 80 4.87 -56.70 -1.72
C ASP A 80 6.12 -55.80 -1.62
N SER A 81 6.22 -54.78 -2.49
CA SER A 81 7.28 -53.76 -2.45
C SER A 81 6.84 -52.52 -1.68
N PRO A 82 7.76 -51.86 -0.92
CA PRO A 82 7.45 -50.61 -0.24
C PRO A 82 6.91 -49.53 -1.19
N VAL A 83 5.77 -48.96 -0.82
CA VAL A 83 5.16 -47.80 -1.45
C VAL A 83 5.83 -46.54 -0.89
N SER A 84 6.17 -45.60 -1.76
CA SER A 84 6.70 -44.29 -1.39
C SER A 84 5.74 -43.19 -1.83
N VAL A 85 5.27 -42.38 -0.88
CA VAL A 85 4.40 -41.23 -1.14
C VAL A 85 5.12 -39.97 -0.69
N THR A 86 5.12 -38.93 -1.54
CA THR A 86 5.67 -37.62 -1.18
C THR A 86 4.56 -36.69 -0.74
N LEU A 87 4.78 -36.04 0.40
CA LEU A 87 3.97 -34.98 0.97
C LEU A 87 4.69 -33.66 0.71
N ALA A 88 4.18 -32.88 -0.24
CA ALA A 88 4.66 -31.53 -0.51
C ALA A 88 3.97 -30.56 0.45
N CYS A 89 4.73 -30.04 1.41
CA CYS A 89 4.26 -29.06 2.38
C CYS A 89 4.60 -27.65 1.85
N ALA A 90 3.58 -26.80 1.71
CA ALA A 90 3.78 -25.39 1.33
C ALA A 90 4.52 -24.62 2.44
N GLU A 91 5.04 -23.44 2.12
CA GLU A 91 5.61 -22.52 3.10
C GLU A 91 4.53 -22.04 4.10
N ASN A 92 4.92 -21.86 5.36
CA ASN A 92 4.01 -21.38 6.40
C ASN A 92 3.98 -19.85 6.45
N GLU A 93 3.13 -19.21 5.65
CA GLU A 93 2.93 -17.76 5.65
C GLU A 93 2.12 -17.28 6.87
N SER A 94 2.55 -17.59 8.08
CA SER A 94 1.99 -17.04 9.31
C SER A 94 3.01 -17.07 10.43
N LEU A 95 2.85 -16.20 11.43
CA LEU A 95 3.72 -16.20 12.62
C LEU A 95 3.48 -17.41 13.54
N ASN A 96 2.43 -18.19 13.32
CA ASN A 96 2.04 -19.28 14.19
C ASN A 96 2.50 -20.62 13.64
N ASP A 97 2.99 -21.48 14.52
CA ASP A 97 3.20 -22.88 14.21
C ASP A 97 1.89 -23.52 13.73
N ARG A 98 2.00 -24.40 12.73
CA ARG A 98 0.85 -25.17 12.23
C ARG A 98 1.14 -26.66 12.26
N LYS A 99 0.09 -27.45 12.43
CA LYS A 99 0.15 -28.90 12.53
C LYS A 99 -0.94 -29.52 11.68
N GLY A 100 -0.60 -30.60 11.02
CA GLY A 100 -1.46 -31.22 10.02
C GLY A 100 -1.27 -32.74 9.96
N PRO A 101 -2.30 -33.54 10.28
CA PRO A 101 -2.23 -34.97 10.12
C PRO A 101 -2.43 -35.37 8.64
N VAL A 102 -1.68 -36.38 8.21
CA VAL A 102 -1.91 -37.11 6.96
C VAL A 102 -2.25 -38.55 7.30
N TYR A 103 -3.29 -39.08 6.67
CA TYR A 103 -3.84 -40.40 6.94
C TYR A 103 -3.57 -41.34 5.77
N ILE A 104 -2.97 -42.48 6.06
CA ILE A 104 -2.83 -43.61 5.12
C ILE A 104 -3.95 -44.59 5.46
N PHE A 105 -4.71 -45.04 4.47
CA PHE A 105 -5.79 -46.01 4.64
C PHE A 105 -5.52 -47.24 3.78
N VAL A 106 -5.77 -48.42 4.34
CA VAL A 106 -5.71 -49.73 3.66
C VAL A 106 -6.90 -50.55 4.16
N GLY A 107 -7.96 -50.66 3.35
CA GLY A 107 -9.25 -51.19 3.83
C GLY A 107 -9.79 -50.41 5.03
N ASP A 108 -10.03 -51.10 6.14
CA ASP A 108 -10.48 -50.51 7.42
C ASP A 108 -9.32 -50.06 8.32
N LEU A 109 -8.07 -50.37 7.97
CA LEU A 109 -6.88 -49.92 8.70
C LEU A 109 -6.49 -48.50 8.30
N ASN A 110 -5.94 -47.76 9.26
CA ASN A 110 -5.29 -46.49 8.98
C ASN A 110 -4.03 -46.26 9.84
N ALA A 111 -3.14 -45.42 9.32
CA ALA A 111 -2.00 -44.87 10.03
C ALA A 111 -1.98 -43.35 9.90
N THR A 112 -1.47 -42.66 10.91
CA THR A 112 -1.35 -41.19 10.92
C THR A 112 0.11 -40.78 10.87
N ILE A 113 0.41 -39.88 9.93
CA ILE A 113 1.69 -39.17 9.83
C ILE A 113 1.45 -37.74 10.32
N ASN A 114 2.19 -37.32 11.35
CA ASN A 114 2.05 -35.99 11.93
C ASN A 114 3.08 -35.03 11.33
N ILE A 115 2.62 -33.98 10.64
CA ILE A 115 3.50 -32.91 10.18
C ILE A 115 3.32 -31.70 11.09
N SER A 116 4.40 -31.23 11.70
CA SER A 116 4.48 -29.93 12.39
C SER A 116 5.38 -29.02 11.59
N GLN A 117 4.96 -27.78 11.38
CA GLN A 117 5.72 -26.76 10.65
C GLN A 117 5.76 -25.47 11.47
N ALA A 118 6.96 -24.94 11.68
CA ALA A 118 7.15 -23.70 12.44
C ALA A 118 6.47 -22.51 11.74
N GLY A 119 6.05 -21.50 12.52
CA GLY A 119 5.62 -20.20 11.98
C GLY A 119 6.74 -19.56 11.16
N ASN A 120 6.42 -18.97 9.99
CA ASN A 120 7.36 -18.11 9.28
C ASN A 120 7.54 -16.85 10.11
N PRO A 121 8.70 -16.67 10.73
CA PRO A 121 8.81 -15.57 11.65
C PRO A 121 9.16 -14.27 10.88
N MET A 122 9.40 -14.35 9.55
CA MET A 122 9.52 -13.25 8.58
C MET A 122 8.15 -12.89 7.99
N PHE A 123 7.06 -13.50 8.44
CA PHE A 123 5.73 -13.18 7.96
C PHE A 123 5.42 -11.69 8.16
N GLY A 124 5.16 -10.98 7.06
CA GLY A 124 4.93 -9.52 7.06
C GLY A 124 6.19 -8.66 7.01
N ALA A 125 7.39 -9.25 6.86
CA ALA A 125 8.60 -8.51 6.56
C ALA A 125 8.60 -8.08 5.08
N ALA A 126 8.90 -6.81 4.82
CA ALA A 126 9.04 -6.30 3.47
C ALA A 126 10.39 -6.67 2.83
N GLU A 127 10.64 -6.23 1.60
CA GLU A 127 11.94 -6.40 0.91
C GLU A 127 13.09 -5.93 1.81
N GLU A 128 14.17 -6.71 1.89
CA GLU A 128 15.29 -6.42 2.77
C GLU A 128 16.21 -5.35 2.19
N ILE A 129 16.56 -4.35 3.01
CA ILE A 129 17.66 -3.43 2.71
C ILE A 129 18.98 -4.09 3.09
N GLN A 130 19.83 -4.30 2.09
CA GLN A 130 21.24 -4.62 2.29
C GLN A 130 22.08 -3.34 2.36
N SER A 131 23.16 -3.36 3.14
CA SER A 131 24.08 -2.22 3.16
C SER A 131 24.70 -2.01 1.78
N GLY A 132 24.63 -0.77 1.28
CA GLY A 132 25.03 -0.38 -0.07
C GLY A 132 23.90 -0.37 -1.09
N SER A 133 22.71 -0.86 -0.74
CA SER A 133 21.56 -0.88 -1.65
C SER A 133 21.08 0.53 -2.00
N THR A 134 20.43 0.63 -3.16
CA THR A 134 19.60 1.78 -3.55
C THR A 134 18.16 1.30 -3.67
N VAL A 135 17.25 1.94 -2.95
CA VAL A 135 15.83 1.55 -2.88
C VAL A 135 14.90 2.68 -3.30
N LEU A 136 13.75 2.36 -3.86
CA LEU A 136 12.76 3.37 -4.25
C LEU A 136 11.98 3.82 -3.01
N ALA A 137 11.95 5.11 -2.71
CA ALA A 137 11.17 5.63 -1.58
C ALA A 137 9.67 5.80 -1.91
N THR A 138 9.40 6.24 -3.14
CA THR A 138 8.06 6.56 -3.65
C THR A 138 7.30 5.29 -4.07
N ASN A 139 5.97 5.29 -4.03
CA ASN A 139 5.19 4.20 -4.60
C ASN A 139 5.51 4.03 -6.09
N PRO A 140 5.74 2.80 -6.62
CA PRO A 140 6.11 2.59 -8.02
C PRO A 140 5.12 3.18 -9.04
N ASN A 141 3.82 3.16 -8.72
CA ASN A 141 2.79 3.72 -9.61
C ASN A 141 2.81 5.24 -9.62
N VAL A 142 3.02 5.87 -8.45
CA VAL A 142 3.19 7.32 -8.32
C VAL A 142 4.48 7.76 -9.00
N GLU A 143 5.57 7.03 -8.79
CA GLU A 143 6.87 7.30 -9.41
C GLU A 143 6.80 7.26 -10.93
N ARG A 144 6.16 6.21 -11.47
CA ARG A 144 5.91 6.10 -12.91
C ARG A 144 5.07 7.26 -13.44
N TYR A 145 4.08 7.72 -12.68
CA TYR A 145 3.29 8.89 -13.05
C TYR A 145 4.13 10.16 -13.09
N LEU A 146 4.86 10.45 -12.02
CA LEU A 146 5.67 11.67 -11.92
C LEU A 146 6.79 11.74 -12.96
N THR A 147 7.36 10.59 -13.31
CA THR A 147 8.41 10.47 -14.35
C THR A 147 7.90 10.82 -15.74
N ASN A 148 6.70 10.37 -16.08
CA ASN A 148 6.18 10.43 -17.46
C ASN A 148 5.21 11.60 -17.68
N ALA A 149 4.67 12.17 -16.60
CA ALA A 149 3.76 13.29 -16.71
C ALA A 149 4.51 14.56 -17.09
N HIS A 150 4.10 15.17 -18.19
CA HIS A 150 4.60 16.47 -18.64
C HIS A 150 3.43 17.40 -18.85
N TYR A 151 3.44 18.51 -18.12
CA TYR A 151 2.43 19.53 -18.21
C TYR A 151 3.11 20.88 -18.40
N ASP A 152 2.75 21.58 -19.46
CA ASP A 152 3.25 22.92 -19.74
C ASP A 152 2.43 23.96 -18.96
N ASP A 153 3.08 25.08 -18.63
CA ASP A 153 2.44 26.23 -18.00
C ASP A 153 1.47 26.89 -18.97
N ARG A 154 0.31 27.33 -18.48
CA ARG A 154 -0.73 28.01 -19.28
C ARG A 154 -1.23 27.20 -20.49
N ASP A 155 -1.00 25.89 -20.56
CA ASP A 155 -1.47 25.04 -21.66
C ASP A 155 -3.00 24.82 -21.60
N GLY A 156 -3.73 25.90 -21.88
CA GLY A 156 -5.02 26.00 -22.55
C GLY A 156 -6.21 25.19 -22.05
N TRP A 157 -6.14 24.47 -20.93
CA TRP A 157 -7.16 23.47 -20.52
C TRP A 157 -7.42 22.38 -21.59
N LYS A 158 -6.64 22.37 -22.67
CA LYS A 158 -6.83 21.49 -23.81
C LYS A 158 -6.14 20.20 -23.46
N THR A 159 -6.91 19.32 -22.81
CA THR A 159 -6.61 17.90 -22.68
C THR A 159 -5.20 17.66 -22.19
N THR A 160 -5.01 17.68 -20.87
CA THR A 160 -3.90 16.92 -20.29
C THR A 160 -3.96 15.51 -20.90
N GLN A 161 -3.02 15.21 -21.82
CA GLN A 161 -3.02 14.00 -22.65
C GLN A 161 -3.01 12.70 -21.81
N ILE A 162 -2.79 12.83 -20.51
CA ILE A 162 -2.62 11.73 -19.56
C ILE A 162 -3.95 11.27 -18.93
N LEU A 163 -5.03 12.05 -19.00
CA LEU A 163 -6.20 11.83 -18.12
C LEU A 163 -7.59 11.74 -18.78
N ASP A 164 -7.69 11.47 -20.08
CA ASP A 164 -8.89 10.79 -20.62
C ASP A 164 -8.79 9.29 -20.24
N TYR A 165 -8.99 9.02 -18.95
CA TYR A 165 -8.50 7.85 -18.25
C TYR A 165 -9.60 6.81 -18.03
N TYR A 166 -9.58 5.75 -18.83
CA TYR A 166 -10.20 4.47 -18.49
C TYR A 166 -9.14 3.55 -17.88
N GLY A 167 -8.98 3.60 -16.55
CA GLY A 167 -8.44 2.48 -15.78
C GLY A 167 -6.93 2.24 -15.74
N GLY A 168 -6.09 3.24 -15.47
CA GLY A 168 -4.68 3.07 -15.10
C GLY A 168 -3.72 3.79 -16.04
N PHE A 169 -2.43 3.82 -15.70
CA PHE A 169 -1.40 4.45 -16.55
C PHE A 169 -1.45 3.88 -17.98
N ASN A 170 -1.74 4.69 -19.01
CA ASN A 170 -2.01 4.27 -20.40
C ASN A 170 -3.23 3.32 -20.60
N GLY A 171 -4.26 3.42 -19.77
CA GLY A 171 -5.48 2.61 -19.88
C GLY A 171 -5.34 1.18 -19.35
N LYS A 172 -4.33 0.95 -18.50
CA LYS A 172 -3.98 -0.36 -17.95
C LYS A 172 -3.89 -0.28 -16.43
N ALA A 173 -4.73 -1.03 -15.72
CA ALA A 173 -4.66 -1.11 -14.27
C ALA A 173 -3.46 -1.99 -13.92
N TYR A 174 -2.80 -1.72 -12.81
CA TYR A 174 -1.67 -2.52 -12.35
C TYR A 174 -1.88 -2.90 -10.89
N ASN A 175 -1.56 -4.14 -10.52
CA ASN A 175 -1.56 -4.55 -9.12
C ASN A 175 -0.36 -3.98 -8.37
N GLU A 176 -0.33 -4.22 -7.06
CA GLU A 176 0.78 -3.83 -6.18
C GLU A 176 2.14 -4.39 -6.63
N ASN A 177 2.16 -5.43 -7.46
CA ASN A 177 3.35 -6.05 -8.04
C ASN A 177 3.70 -5.48 -9.43
N GLY A 178 2.95 -4.49 -9.94
CA GLY A 178 3.18 -3.89 -11.25
C GLY A 178 2.71 -4.75 -12.44
N GLU A 179 1.92 -5.80 -12.19
CA GLU A 179 1.31 -6.63 -13.24
C GLU A 179 0.01 -6.01 -13.74
N GLU A 180 -0.20 -6.04 -15.05
CA GLU A 180 -1.41 -5.48 -15.68
C GLU A 180 -2.66 -6.26 -15.26
N ASP A 181 -3.69 -5.55 -14.80
CA ASP A 181 -5.04 -6.04 -14.56
C ASP A 181 -5.95 -5.63 -15.74
N PRO A 182 -6.06 -6.47 -16.78
CA PRO A 182 -6.82 -6.16 -17.98
C PRO A 182 -8.33 -6.03 -17.71
N ASN A 183 -8.81 -6.47 -16.55
CA ASN A 183 -10.24 -6.48 -16.20
C ASN A 183 -10.66 -5.28 -15.32
N GLY A 184 -9.71 -4.53 -14.76
CA GLY A 184 -9.97 -3.41 -13.86
C GLY A 184 -10.61 -3.84 -12.53
N THR A 185 -10.38 -5.09 -12.13
CA THR A 185 -10.86 -5.72 -10.89
C THR A 185 -10.30 -5.04 -9.64
N ILE A 186 -9.06 -4.57 -9.71
CA ILE A 186 -8.37 -3.77 -8.67
C ILE A 186 -9.07 -2.43 -8.43
N LEU A 187 -9.82 -1.95 -9.42
CA LEU A 187 -10.54 -0.69 -9.31
C LEU A 187 -11.94 -0.90 -8.69
N SER A 188 -12.34 -2.11 -8.29
CA SER A 188 -13.60 -2.34 -7.58
C SER A 188 -13.57 -1.77 -6.15
N TRP A 189 -14.72 -1.29 -5.65
CA TRP A 189 -14.86 -0.82 -4.27
C TRP A 189 -14.44 -1.94 -3.29
N GLY A 190 -13.49 -1.66 -2.40
CA GLY A 190 -12.94 -2.64 -1.46
C GLY A 190 -11.64 -3.33 -1.89
N ASN A 191 -11.26 -3.24 -3.18
CA ASN A 191 -10.02 -3.82 -3.73
C ASN A 191 -9.02 -2.74 -4.19
N GLN A 192 -9.25 -1.49 -3.79
CA GLN A 192 -8.51 -0.31 -4.23
C GLN A 192 -7.01 -0.45 -3.92
N PRO A 193 -6.12 -0.18 -4.89
CA PRO A 193 -4.69 -0.35 -4.69
C PRO A 193 -4.20 0.67 -3.65
N THR A 194 -3.33 0.23 -2.75
CA THR A 194 -2.66 1.02 -1.70
C THR A 194 -1.59 1.97 -2.28
N SER A 195 -1.86 2.55 -3.45
CA SER A 195 -0.88 3.33 -4.22
C SER A 195 -0.52 4.68 -3.60
N ASP A 196 -1.27 5.13 -2.58
CA ASP A 196 -0.93 6.30 -1.78
C ASP A 196 0.05 6.00 -0.63
N GLN A 197 0.47 4.75 -0.47
CA GLN A 197 1.47 4.35 0.53
C GLN A 197 2.88 4.34 -0.08
N PRO A 198 3.89 4.88 0.63
CA PRO A 198 5.28 4.76 0.22
C PRO A 198 5.75 3.30 0.27
N MET A 199 6.90 3.03 -0.34
CA MET A 199 7.54 1.74 -0.21
C MET A 199 7.92 1.47 1.26
N THR A 200 7.79 0.21 1.65
CA THR A 200 8.22 -0.30 2.95
C THR A 200 9.32 -1.32 2.73
N TYR A 201 10.34 -1.27 3.57
CA TYR A 201 11.49 -2.18 3.54
C TYR A 201 11.75 -2.75 4.92
N SER A 202 12.47 -3.87 4.99
CA SER A 202 12.91 -4.45 6.25
C SER A 202 14.41 -4.28 6.45
N ILE A 203 14.82 -4.02 7.68
CA ILE A 203 16.19 -4.26 8.16
C ILE A 203 16.15 -5.54 8.97
N ARG A 204 17.05 -6.49 8.69
CA ARG A 204 17.08 -7.82 9.30
C ARG A 204 18.41 -8.10 10.00
N TRP A 205 18.39 -9.02 10.96
CA TRP A 205 19.58 -9.51 11.65
C TRP A 205 19.45 -11.00 11.99
N ASN A 206 20.57 -11.63 12.34
CA ASN A 206 20.59 -13.04 12.70
C ASN A 206 19.82 -13.28 14.01
N PRO A 207 18.80 -14.16 14.04
CA PRO A 207 18.08 -14.49 15.26
C PRO A 207 18.97 -15.04 16.39
N GLU A 208 20.06 -15.73 16.04
CA GLU A 208 21.02 -16.27 17.02
C GLU A 208 21.77 -15.17 17.81
N ASP A 209 21.79 -13.95 17.28
CA ASP A 209 22.46 -12.82 17.92
C ASP A 209 21.59 -12.10 18.96
N ILE A 210 20.30 -12.43 19.06
CA ILE A 210 19.33 -11.81 19.96
C ILE A 210 19.52 -12.31 21.39
N ILE A 211 19.33 -11.40 22.36
CA ILE A 211 19.25 -11.76 23.77
C ILE A 211 17.77 -11.87 24.17
N ALA A 212 17.38 -13.05 24.68
CA ALA A 212 16.00 -13.33 25.07
C ALA A 212 15.47 -12.30 26.09
N GLY A 213 14.28 -11.76 25.82
CA GLY A 213 13.61 -10.78 26.68
C GLY A 213 14.20 -9.37 26.66
N LYS A 214 15.15 -9.07 25.77
CA LYS A 214 15.67 -7.71 25.58
C LYS A 214 15.06 -7.05 24.35
N ASP A 215 14.51 -5.86 24.57
CA ASP A 215 14.10 -4.96 23.49
C ASP A 215 15.33 -4.43 22.75
N MET A 216 15.08 -3.89 21.56
CA MET A 216 16.10 -3.34 20.67
C MET A 216 15.66 -1.96 20.20
N THR A 217 16.65 -1.21 19.71
CA THR A 217 16.43 0.11 19.11
C THR A 217 17.06 0.15 17.73
N LEU A 218 16.29 0.56 16.72
CA LEU A 218 16.81 1.04 15.44
C LEU A 218 17.05 2.54 15.53
N LEU A 219 18.30 2.95 15.30
CA LEU A 219 18.63 4.31 14.94
C LEU A 219 18.71 4.42 13.41
N LEU A 220 17.90 5.30 12.83
CA LEU A 220 17.89 5.62 11.40
C LEU A 220 18.21 7.10 11.23
N GLN A 221 19.15 7.45 10.36
CA GLN A 221 19.55 8.85 10.12
C GLN A 221 19.70 9.10 8.63
N ASP A 222 19.24 10.25 8.15
CA ASP A 222 19.43 10.68 6.75
C ASP A 222 20.56 11.71 6.62
N LYS A 223 20.98 12.01 5.39
CA LYS A 223 22.09 12.94 5.15
C LYS A 223 21.69 14.40 5.40
N LEU A 224 20.39 14.69 5.39
CA LEU A 224 19.82 16.00 5.72
C LEU A 224 19.88 16.31 7.23
N GLY A 225 20.37 15.35 8.04
CA GLY A 225 20.60 15.53 9.47
C GLY A 225 19.41 15.14 10.34
N TRP A 226 18.37 14.53 9.75
CA TRP A 226 17.29 13.93 10.50
C TRP A 226 17.71 12.61 11.13
N SER A 227 17.13 12.28 12.28
CA SER A 227 17.29 10.97 12.90
C SER A 227 16.02 10.52 13.61
N ALA A 228 15.69 9.24 13.50
CA ALA A 228 14.65 8.58 14.28
C ALA A 228 15.21 7.41 15.08
N SER A 229 14.57 7.18 16.23
CA SER A 229 14.80 6.03 17.09
C SER A 229 13.51 5.22 17.14
N VAL A 230 13.54 4.00 16.62
CA VAL A 230 12.38 3.10 16.57
C VAL A 230 12.60 1.99 17.58
N ALA A 231 11.68 1.87 18.55
CA ALA A 231 11.66 0.76 19.49
C ALA A 231 11.23 -0.54 18.79
N ILE A 232 11.93 -1.62 19.09
CA ILE A 232 11.73 -2.93 18.50
C ILE A 232 11.54 -3.93 19.64
N PRO A 233 10.40 -4.66 19.68
CA PRO A 233 10.13 -5.62 20.74
C PRO A 233 11.16 -6.76 20.83
N ALA A 234 11.36 -7.27 22.04
CA ALA A 234 12.19 -8.45 22.26
C ALA A 234 11.79 -9.65 21.37
N GLY A 235 12.80 -10.34 20.85
CA GLY A 235 12.61 -11.51 19.98
C GLY A 235 12.34 -11.17 18.50
N SER A 236 12.15 -9.90 18.14
CA SER A 236 12.15 -9.48 16.74
C SER A 236 13.54 -9.68 16.12
N TYR A 237 13.58 -10.10 14.87
CA TYR A 237 14.81 -10.19 14.07
C TYR A 237 14.74 -9.40 12.76
N TYR A 238 13.68 -8.61 12.63
CA TYR A 238 13.53 -7.59 11.61
C TYR A 238 12.76 -6.40 12.17
N THR A 239 12.88 -5.27 11.48
CA THR A 239 11.99 -4.12 11.64
C THR A 239 11.67 -3.54 10.28
N ASN A 240 10.43 -3.09 10.07
CA ASN A 240 10.01 -2.45 8.84
C ASN A 240 10.21 -0.93 8.95
N ILE A 241 10.80 -0.33 7.92
CA ILE A 241 10.95 1.11 7.74
C ILE A 241 10.19 1.56 6.48
N SER A 242 9.61 2.76 6.55
CA SER A 242 8.85 3.40 5.47
C SER A 242 9.01 4.92 5.58
N ASN A 243 8.25 5.69 4.79
CA ASN A 243 8.27 7.16 4.80
C ASN A 243 9.68 7.74 4.52
N LEU A 244 10.45 7.06 3.66
CA LEU A 244 11.80 7.48 3.32
C LEU A 244 11.76 8.74 2.44
N VAL A 245 12.62 9.71 2.73
CA VAL A 245 12.86 10.86 1.85
C VAL A 245 13.57 10.37 0.58
N PRO A 246 13.10 10.72 -0.63
CA PRO A 246 13.77 10.36 -1.89
C PRO A 246 15.11 11.07 -2.09
N ASN A 247 15.98 10.46 -2.91
CA ASN A 247 17.26 11.04 -3.33
C ASN A 247 18.20 11.38 -2.18
N ASP A 248 18.16 10.59 -1.12
CA ASP A 248 18.93 10.77 0.10
C ASP A 248 19.78 9.51 0.40
N THR A 249 20.71 9.64 1.34
CA THR A 249 21.50 8.54 1.89
C THR A 249 21.16 8.36 3.35
N TYR A 250 20.73 7.15 3.71
CA TYR A 250 20.42 6.76 5.07
C TYR A 250 21.55 5.94 5.68
N THR A 251 21.76 6.12 6.97
CA THR A 251 22.54 5.23 7.83
C THR A 251 21.60 4.58 8.84
N TYR A 252 21.81 3.30 9.13
CA TYR A 252 21.03 2.58 10.12
C TYR A 252 21.91 1.78 11.07
N LYS A 253 21.43 1.62 12.30
CA LYS A 253 22.06 0.78 13.33
C LYS A 253 21.00 0.22 14.27
N VAL A 254 20.96 -1.10 14.42
CA VAL A 254 20.11 -1.81 15.35
C VAL A 254 20.95 -2.28 16.53
N THR A 255 20.54 -1.94 17.75
CA THR A 255 21.23 -2.32 18.99
C THR A 255 20.29 -2.98 19.99
N ILE A 256 20.80 -3.93 20.77
CA ILE A 256 20.11 -4.44 21.97
C ILE A 256 20.14 -3.37 23.06
N ASP A 257 18.99 -3.08 23.66
CA ASP A 257 18.86 -2.08 24.71
C ASP A 257 19.59 -2.49 26.00
N GLY A 258 20.33 -1.55 26.58
CA GLY A 258 21.14 -1.74 27.79
C GLY A 258 22.48 -2.45 27.55
N ASP A 259 22.54 -3.41 26.63
CA ASP A 259 23.77 -4.14 26.27
C ASP A 259 24.61 -3.40 25.22
N GLY A 260 23.96 -2.67 24.30
CA GLY A 260 24.63 -1.94 23.22
C GLY A 260 25.21 -2.83 22.12
N LYS A 261 25.00 -4.15 22.16
CA LYS A 261 25.37 -5.08 21.10
C LYS A 261 24.69 -4.66 19.80
N ILE A 262 25.47 -4.45 18.74
CA ILE A 262 24.97 -4.12 17.41
C ILE A 262 24.54 -5.42 16.72
N LEU A 263 23.30 -5.45 16.22
CA LEU A 263 22.72 -6.59 15.51
C LEU A 263 22.74 -6.41 14.00
N ALA A 264 22.57 -5.18 13.53
CA ALA A 264 22.68 -4.80 12.13
C ALA A 264 23.13 -3.35 12.03
N GLN A 265 23.93 -3.02 11.02
CA GLN A 265 24.25 -1.64 10.69
C GLN A 265 24.64 -1.51 9.23
N GLY A 266 24.41 -0.35 8.65
CA GLY A 266 24.77 -0.11 7.25
C GLY A 266 24.34 1.25 6.76
N THR A 267 24.48 1.42 5.45
CA THR A 267 24.03 2.61 4.73
C THR A 267 23.29 2.21 3.48
N PHE A 268 22.29 2.97 3.04
CA PHE A 268 21.59 2.75 1.78
C PHE A 268 21.18 4.09 1.16
N ASN A 269 20.93 4.11 -0.14
CA ASN A 269 20.44 5.29 -0.84
C ASN A 269 18.96 5.12 -1.19
N THR A 270 18.27 6.24 -1.34
CA THR A 270 16.88 6.28 -1.79
C THR A 270 16.77 6.99 -3.14
N THR A 271 15.76 6.62 -3.92
CA THR A 271 15.37 7.32 -5.16
C THR A 271 13.89 7.64 -5.17
N GLY A 272 13.47 8.53 -6.07
CA GLY A 272 12.06 8.84 -6.34
C GLY A 272 11.80 10.34 -6.45
N HIS A 273 10.60 10.71 -6.87
CA HIS A 273 10.22 12.11 -7.07
C HIS A 273 9.53 12.74 -5.85
N LEU A 274 8.91 11.92 -4.99
CA LEU A 274 8.00 12.42 -3.95
C LEU A 274 8.18 11.68 -2.63
N HIS A 275 8.32 12.45 -1.55
CA HIS A 275 8.26 11.92 -0.18
C HIS A 275 6.80 11.67 0.21
N GLN A 276 6.31 10.48 -0.10
CA GLN A 276 5.01 10.00 0.37
C GLN A 276 5.11 9.58 1.84
N VAL A 277 4.06 9.87 2.61
CA VAL A 277 3.98 9.47 4.01
C VAL A 277 2.68 8.73 4.28
N PHE A 278 2.76 7.69 5.10
CA PHE A 278 1.60 6.95 5.58
C PHE A 278 1.82 6.54 7.04
N PHE A 279 0.95 7.02 7.93
CA PHE A 279 1.16 6.90 9.38
C PHE A 279 0.29 5.77 9.94
N LYS A 280 0.86 4.56 10.08
CA LYS A 280 0.22 3.31 10.59
C LYS A 280 -1.29 3.21 10.36
N LYS A 281 -1.70 3.12 9.09
CA LYS A 281 -3.10 2.97 8.63
C LYS A 281 -3.98 4.22 8.70
N ALA A 282 -3.42 5.37 9.05
CA ALA A 282 -4.09 6.67 9.04
C ALA A 282 -3.46 7.63 8.03
N CYS A 283 -4.04 8.82 7.87
CA CYS A 283 -3.47 9.91 7.06
C CYS A 283 -3.23 9.50 5.59
N ARG A 284 -4.29 8.98 4.94
CA ARG A 284 -4.27 8.67 3.49
C ARG A 284 -3.90 9.89 2.67
N ASN A 285 -3.42 9.67 1.45
CA ASN A 285 -3.03 10.76 0.55
C ASN A 285 -1.93 11.67 1.16
N GLY A 286 -1.11 11.13 2.07
CA GLY A 286 -0.08 11.85 2.80
C GLY A 286 1.19 12.05 1.97
N ARG A 287 1.72 13.27 1.95
CA ARG A 287 3.02 13.59 1.32
C ARG A 287 3.58 14.91 1.84
N ASP A 288 4.90 15.01 1.79
CA ASP A 288 5.64 16.27 1.94
C ASP A 288 5.46 17.18 0.71
N LEU A 289 5.62 18.48 0.90
CA LEU A 289 5.74 19.49 -0.16
C LEU A 289 7.19 19.61 -0.68
N GLY A 290 8.17 19.00 -0.01
CA GLY A 290 9.58 19.00 -0.40
C GLY A 290 9.88 18.27 -1.70
N GLY A 291 11.03 18.61 -2.31
CA GLY A 291 11.61 17.96 -3.48
C GLY A 291 11.28 18.62 -4.82
N TRP A 292 10.28 19.50 -4.88
CA TRP A 292 9.92 20.15 -6.13
C TRP A 292 10.97 21.21 -6.54
N PRO A 293 11.42 21.19 -7.81
CA PRO A 293 12.31 22.23 -8.33
C PRO A 293 11.55 23.54 -8.57
N THR A 294 12.23 24.67 -8.35
CA THR A 294 11.71 26.00 -8.63
C THR A 294 12.26 26.53 -9.96
N LEU A 295 11.60 27.56 -10.52
CA LEU A 295 12.04 28.21 -11.76
C LEU A 295 13.43 28.85 -11.64
N ASP A 296 13.87 29.24 -10.44
CA ASP A 296 15.21 29.81 -10.18
C ASP A 296 16.28 28.74 -9.83
N GLY A 297 15.94 27.45 -9.94
CA GLY A 297 16.87 26.33 -9.78
C GLY A 297 17.11 25.86 -8.34
N LYS A 298 16.35 26.39 -7.37
CA LYS A 298 16.31 25.89 -5.98
C LYS A 298 15.37 24.70 -5.88
N HIS A 299 15.32 24.10 -4.69
CA HIS A 299 14.36 23.04 -4.37
C HIS A 299 13.56 23.40 -3.11
N VAL A 300 12.32 22.92 -3.05
CA VAL A 300 11.53 22.96 -1.80
C VAL A 300 12.13 21.97 -0.80
N LYS A 301 12.44 22.42 0.40
CA LYS A 301 13.00 21.61 1.49
C LYS A 301 12.02 20.56 1.96
N TYR A 302 12.55 19.36 2.21
CA TYR A 302 11.83 18.29 2.89
C TYR A 302 11.62 18.58 4.39
N ARG A 303 10.69 17.84 4.97
CA ARG A 303 10.29 17.78 6.39
C ARG A 303 9.87 19.11 7.01
N LYS A 304 9.20 19.96 6.23
CA LYS A 304 8.68 21.26 6.69
C LYS A 304 7.17 21.32 6.68
N VAL A 305 6.56 20.96 5.55
CA VAL A 305 5.12 21.09 5.36
C VAL A 305 4.62 19.85 4.65
N TYR A 306 3.63 19.21 5.25
CA TYR A 306 3.01 17.99 4.77
C TYR A 306 1.53 18.26 4.50
N ARG A 307 1.00 17.54 3.52
CA ARG A 307 -0.41 17.52 3.18
C ARG A 307 -0.96 16.12 3.25
N GLY A 308 -2.26 16.00 3.48
CA GLY A 308 -2.96 14.75 3.22
C GLY A 308 -4.42 14.76 3.64
N GLY A 309 -4.98 13.57 3.74
CA GLY A 309 -6.32 13.33 4.26
C GLY A 309 -6.39 13.43 5.77
N ARG A 310 -7.58 13.18 6.31
CA ARG A 310 -7.89 13.33 7.73
C ARG A 310 -6.83 12.70 8.65
N MET A 311 -6.34 13.51 9.58
CA MET A 311 -5.57 13.07 10.74
C MET A 311 -6.45 13.27 11.96
N GLN A 312 -6.95 12.18 12.56
CA GLN A 312 -7.91 12.24 13.66
C GLN A 312 -7.67 11.09 14.65
N SER A 313 -7.87 11.38 15.93
CA SER A 313 -7.56 10.51 17.07
C SER A 313 -8.17 9.12 16.99
N GLU A 314 -9.36 8.99 16.39
CA GLU A 314 -10.09 7.71 16.30
C GLU A 314 -9.38 6.70 15.40
N THR A 315 -8.57 7.20 14.45
CA THR A 315 -7.90 6.38 13.44
C THR A 315 -6.37 6.37 13.57
N LEU A 316 -5.80 7.37 14.24
CA LEU A 316 -4.36 7.51 14.38
C LEU A 316 -3.85 6.73 15.61
N THR A 317 -3.39 5.51 15.34
CA THR A 317 -2.82 4.60 16.35
C THR A 317 -1.59 5.20 17.05
N LEU A 318 -1.28 4.76 18.27
CA LEU A 318 -0.08 5.23 19.00
C LEU A 318 1.21 5.08 18.17
N PRO A 319 1.48 3.94 17.49
CA PRO A 319 2.63 3.85 16.61
C PRO A 319 2.61 4.87 15.45
N GLY A 320 1.43 5.19 14.92
CA GLY A 320 1.28 6.24 13.90
C GLY A 320 1.53 7.64 14.44
N GLN A 321 1.15 7.93 15.70
CA GLN A 321 1.48 9.20 16.35
C GLN A 321 2.99 9.38 16.51
N GLU A 322 3.70 8.31 16.86
CA GLU A 322 5.16 8.33 16.94
C GLU A 322 5.79 8.55 15.56
N GLU A 323 5.28 7.92 14.49
CA GLU A 323 5.77 8.20 13.13
C GLU A 323 5.55 9.67 12.72
N VAL A 324 4.41 10.27 13.06
CA VAL A 324 4.14 11.71 12.81
C VAL A 324 5.18 12.59 13.52
N LYS A 325 5.45 12.30 14.80
CA LYS A 325 6.46 13.04 15.58
C LYS A 325 7.87 12.82 15.04
N MET A 326 8.19 11.60 14.59
CA MET A 326 9.47 11.28 13.97
C MET A 326 9.68 12.12 12.71
N GLU A 327 8.66 12.39 11.90
CA GLU A 327 8.74 13.33 10.76
C GLU A 327 8.98 14.81 11.16
N GLY A 328 9.07 15.12 12.47
CA GLY A 328 9.23 16.49 12.96
C GLY A 328 7.94 17.30 12.92
N ILE A 329 6.80 16.66 12.66
CA ILE A 329 5.49 17.30 12.66
C ILE A 329 5.09 17.59 14.11
N GLY A 330 4.75 18.84 14.38
CA GLY A 330 4.27 19.31 15.69
C GLY A 330 3.09 20.27 15.60
N ALA A 331 2.53 20.43 14.40
CA ALA A 331 1.42 21.34 14.13
C ALA A 331 0.43 20.71 13.15
N GLN A 332 -0.86 20.87 13.42
CA GLN A 332 -1.96 20.36 12.62
C GLN A 332 -2.89 21.49 12.18
N LEU A 333 -3.12 21.59 10.87
CA LEU A 333 -4.05 22.53 10.26
C LEU A 333 -5.24 21.78 9.65
N ASP A 334 -6.40 21.89 10.29
CA ASP A 334 -7.62 21.21 9.87
C ASP A 334 -8.51 22.14 9.03
N LEU A 335 -8.55 21.90 7.73
CA LEU A 335 -9.31 22.69 6.75
C LEU A 335 -10.77 22.25 6.63
N ARG A 336 -11.27 21.36 7.49
CA ARG A 336 -12.63 20.83 7.41
C ARG A 336 -13.72 21.86 7.72
N GLY A 337 -14.96 21.50 7.40
CA GLY A 337 -16.14 22.33 7.65
C GLY A 337 -16.81 21.94 8.96
N THR A 338 -17.84 22.65 9.38
CA THR A 338 -18.55 22.37 10.64
C THR A 338 -19.07 20.94 10.79
N SER A 339 -19.31 20.23 9.68
CA SER A 339 -19.79 18.85 9.71
C SER A 339 -18.76 17.83 10.18
N ASP A 340 -17.46 18.11 10.04
CA ASP A 340 -16.41 17.13 10.28
C ASP A 340 -15.08 17.67 10.83
N VAL A 341 -15.00 18.96 11.18
CA VAL A 341 -13.81 19.59 11.79
C VAL A 341 -13.55 19.11 13.22
N LEU A 342 -12.27 19.02 13.62
CA LEU A 342 -11.90 18.70 15.00
C LEU A 342 -11.99 19.93 15.91
N SER A 343 -12.29 19.67 17.18
CA SER A 343 -12.17 20.65 18.26
C SER A 343 -10.76 20.78 18.81
N GLU A 344 -9.90 19.78 18.60
CA GLU A 344 -8.55 19.68 19.15
C GLU A 344 -7.65 18.86 18.21
N PRO A 345 -6.30 18.97 18.32
CA PRO A 345 -5.42 18.19 17.45
C PRO A 345 -5.53 16.69 17.74
N ALA A 346 -5.28 15.87 16.72
CA ALA A 346 -5.27 14.41 16.81
C ALA A 346 -4.15 13.86 17.71
N ILE A 347 -3.09 14.64 17.91
CA ILE A 347 -1.99 14.34 18.84
C ILE A 347 -1.95 15.44 19.89
N SER A 348 -2.11 15.04 21.16
CA SER A 348 -2.08 15.98 22.27
C SER A 348 -0.76 16.76 22.32
N GLY A 349 -0.85 18.08 22.55
CA GLY A 349 0.29 18.99 22.62
C GLY A 349 0.73 19.58 21.29
N PHE A 350 0.10 19.22 20.16
CA PHE A 350 0.37 19.86 18.88
C PHE A 350 -0.23 21.26 18.81
N GLU A 351 0.44 22.15 18.07
CA GLU A 351 -0.18 23.41 17.65
C GLU A 351 -1.35 23.10 16.73
N PHE A 352 -2.48 23.79 16.91
CA PHE A 352 -3.71 23.45 16.20
C PHE A 352 -4.40 24.69 15.66
N CYS A 353 -4.82 24.63 14.40
CA CYS A 353 -5.65 25.65 13.78
C CYS A 353 -6.73 24.99 12.92
N ALA A 354 -7.96 25.45 13.10
CA ALA A 354 -9.13 24.99 12.36
C ALA A 354 -9.97 26.20 11.93
N PRO A 355 -9.68 26.82 10.76
CA PRO A 355 -10.36 28.04 10.32
C PRO A 355 -11.82 27.82 9.89
N VAL A 356 -12.26 26.56 9.80
CA VAL A 356 -13.60 26.13 9.36
C VAL A 356 -13.96 26.61 7.95
N ILE A 357 -13.72 25.75 6.96
CA ILE A 357 -13.98 26.05 5.54
C ILE A 357 -15.12 25.17 5.07
N GLU A 358 -16.32 25.75 4.95
CA GLU A 358 -17.57 25.03 4.64
C GLU A 358 -17.63 24.52 3.20
N GLU A 359 -17.10 25.31 2.27
CA GLU A 359 -17.16 25.03 0.84
C GLU A 359 -15.85 24.38 0.33
N GLY A 360 -15.75 24.18 -0.99
CA GLY A 360 -14.57 23.61 -1.64
C GLY A 360 -13.39 24.57 -1.77
N GLY A 361 -12.33 24.11 -2.43
CA GLY A 361 -11.08 24.85 -2.60
C GLY A 361 -11.24 26.25 -3.22
N GLY A 362 -12.09 26.42 -4.24
CA GLY A 362 -12.34 27.74 -4.85
C GLY A 362 -12.87 28.79 -3.86
N ALA A 363 -13.64 28.38 -2.85
CA ALA A 363 -14.16 29.29 -1.83
C ALA A 363 -13.07 29.81 -0.89
N MET A 364 -12.03 29.01 -0.60
CA MET A 364 -10.86 29.45 0.18
C MET A 364 -10.29 30.75 -0.39
N LEU A 365 -10.18 30.82 -1.72
CA LEU A 365 -9.59 31.99 -2.37
C LEU A 365 -10.59 33.14 -2.53
N LYS A 366 -11.80 32.84 -3.02
CA LYS A 366 -12.77 33.85 -3.49
C LYS A 366 -13.69 34.40 -2.39
N LYS A 367 -13.97 33.62 -1.34
CA LYS A 367 -14.93 33.97 -0.27
C LYS A 367 -14.26 34.07 1.10
N ASP A 368 -13.28 33.22 1.36
CA ASP A 368 -12.67 33.00 2.67
C ASP A 368 -11.23 33.52 2.75
N ALA A 369 -10.90 34.63 2.06
CA ALA A 369 -9.54 35.17 1.99
C ALA A 369 -8.89 35.40 3.37
N ALA A 370 -9.66 35.84 4.37
CA ALA A 370 -9.19 35.99 5.75
C ALA A 370 -8.81 34.66 6.41
N LYS A 371 -9.55 33.57 6.13
CA LYS A 371 -9.21 32.22 6.60
C LYS A 371 -8.01 31.66 5.85
N THR A 372 -7.87 31.96 4.56
CA THR A 372 -6.69 31.60 3.77
C THR A 372 -5.44 32.30 4.31
N LYS A 373 -5.54 33.57 4.70
CA LYS A 373 -4.49 34.28 5.45
C LYS A 373 -4.15 33.54 6.76
N GLN A 374 -5.15 33.18 7.56
CA GLN A 374 -4.94 32.43 8.81
C GLN A 374 -4.22 31.09 8.56
N CYS A 375 -4.57 30.37 7.49
CA CYS A 375 -3.88 29.14 7.09
C CYS A 375 -2.40 29.41 6.79
N PHE A 376 -2.11 30.42 5.97
CA PHE A 376 -0.74 30.77 5.58
C PHE A 376 0.09 31.19 6.80
N GLU A 377 -0.44 32.08 7.64
CA GLU A 377 0.21 32.55 8.87
C GLU A 377 0.48 31.40 9.83
N PHE A 378 -0.47 30.46 9.99
CA PHE A 378 -0.26 29.26 10.80
C PHE A 378 0.90 28.40 10.27
N VAL A 379 0.99 28.21 8.95
CA VAL A 379 2.07 27.45 8.32
C VAL A 379 3.43 28.13 8.57
N VAL A 380 3.59 29.40 8.17
CA VAL A 380 4.88 30.10 8.29
C VAL A 380 5.32 30.27 9.74
N ASN A 381 4.40 30.50 10.68
CA ASN A 381 4.73 30.65 12.10
C ASN A 381 5.29 29.35 12.68
N ASN A 382 4.75 28.19 12.30
CA ASN A 382 5.23 26.90 12.76
C ASN A 382 6.54 26.49 12.09
N VAL A 383 6.69 26.72 10.79
CA VAL A 383 7.95 26.50 10.08
C VAL A 383 9.07 27.37 10.68
N ARG A 384 8.77 28.65 11.01
CA ARG A 384 9.71 29.55 11.69
C ARG A 384 10.13 29.04 13.07
N ALA A 385 9.23 28.36 13.78
CA ALA A 385 9.50 27.73 15.06
C ALA A 385 10.19 26.35 14.94
N GLY A 386 10.55 25.92 13.72
CA GLY A 386 11.19 24.62 13.48
C GLY A 386 10.24 23.43 13.63
N ARG A 387 8.91 23.66 13.59
CA ARG A 387 7.89 22.61 13.69
C ARG A 387 7.32 22.29 12.31
N GLY A 388 7.33 21.01 11.94
CA GLY A 388 6.65 20.53 10.75
C GLY A 388 5.12 20.71 10.87
N VAL A 389 4.48 21.06 9.76
CA VAL A 389 3.03 21.29 9.70
C VAL A 389 2.37 20.22 8.85
N TYR A 390 1.37 19.52 9.37
CA TYR A 390 0.50 18.65 8.59
C TYR A 390 -0.86 19.32 8.39
N PHE A 391 -1.18 19.71 7.15
CA PHE A 391 -2.48 20.29 6.82
C PHE A 391 -3.36 19.32 6.05
N HIS A 392 -4.64 19.28 6.38
CA HIS A 392 -5.56 18.30 5.80
C HIS A 392 -6.99 18.80 5.70
N CYS A 393 -7.78 18.09 4.91
CA CYS A 393 -9.23 18.14 4.94
C CYS A 393 -9.77 16.70 5.09
N SER A 394 -10.98 16.40 4.65
CA SER A 394 -11.55 15.05 4.77
C SER A 394 -10.79 14.00 3.93
N LEU A 395 -10.46 14.34 2.67
CA LEU A 395 -9.77 13.45 1.70
C LEU A 395 -8.36 13.93 1.33
N GLY A 396 -8.00 15.14 1.73
CA GLY A 396 -6.73 15.74 1.34
C GLY A 396 -6.68 16.16 -0.12
N ARG A 397 -7.83 16.42 -0.76
CA ARG A 397 -7.93 16.71 -2.19
C ARG A 397 -8.14 18.19 -2.47
N ASP A 398 -9.34 18.70 -2.19
CA ASP A 398 -9.78 19.98 -2.75
C ASP A 398 -9.29 21.18 -1.94
N ARG A 399 -9.73 21.34 -0.69
CA ARG A 399 -9.26 22.41 0.23
C ARG A 399 -7.76 22.31 0.49
N THR A 400 -7.28 21.10 0.78
CA THR A 400 -5.85 20.78 0.90
C THR A 400 -5.12 21.10 -0.40
N GLY A 401 -5.65 20.71 -1.56
CA GLY A 401 -5.01 21.00 -2.85
C GLY A 401 -4.94 22.48 -3.16
N THR A 402 -5.94 23.28 -2.79
CA THR A 402 -5.87 24.74 -2.95
C THR A 402 -4.76 25.35 -2.12
N LEU A 403 -4.63 24.94 -0.84
CA LEU A 403 -3.54 25.43 -0.02
C LEU A 403 -2.17 24.97 -0.56
N ASP A 404 -2.07 23.73 -1.03
CA ASP A 404 -0.84 23.22 -1.67
C ASP A 404 -0.44 24.02 -2.92
N ILE A 405 -1.40 24.29 -3.82
CA ILE A 405 -1.18 25.12 -5.02
C ILE A 405 -0.69 26.52 -4.65
N LEU A 406 -1.28 27.13 -3.62
CA LEU A 406 -0.89 28.44 -3.12
C LEU A 406 0.53 28.41 -2.54
N LEU A 407 0.86 27.43 -1.71
CA LEU A 407 2.18 27.35 -1.06
C LEU A 407 3.28 27.07 -2.09
N LEU A 408 3.13 26.05 -2.94
CA LEU A 408 4.12 25.72 -3.98
C LEU A 408 4.25 26.81 -5.04
N GLY A 409 3.13 27.45 -5.40
CA GLY A 409 3.13 28.57 -6.33
C GLY A 409 3.90 29.78 -5.79
N LEU A 410 3.76 30.10 -4.50
CA LEU A 410 4.54 31.18 -3.87
C LEU A 410 6.05 30.90 -3.87
N LEU A 411 6.42 29.62 -3.74
CA LEU A 411 7.80 29.15 -3.75
C LEU A 411 8.41 29.14 -5.17
N GLY A 412 7.64 29.45 -6.21
CA GLY A 412 8.14 29.49 -7.58
C GLY A 412 8.27 28.12 -8.23
N VAL A 413 7.55 27.10 -7.72
CA VAL A 413 7.40 25.82 -8.42
C VAL A 413 6.57 26.04 -9.68
N ARG A 414 6.95 25.37 -10.77
CA ARG A 414 6.25 25.44 -12.06
C ARG A 414 4.79 24.98 -11.93
N GLU A 415 3.84 25.67 -12.57
CA GLU A 415 2.42 25.32 -12.50
C GLU A 415 2.15 23.90 -13.01
N GLY A 416 2.88 23.48 -14.04
CA GLY A 416 2.93 22.10 -14.50
C GLY A 416 3.28 21.08 -13.41
N ASP A 417 4.27 21.34 -12.57
CA ASP A 417 4.69 20.43 -11.49
C ASP A 417 3.72 20.48 -10.29
N ILE A 418 3.18 21.66 -9.96
CA ILE A 418 2.08 21.81 -9.00
C ILE A 418 0.88 20.96 -9.44
N SER A 419 0.62 20.87 -10.75
CA SER A 419 -0.48 20.07 -11.28
C SER A 419 -0.24 18.59 -11.06
N LYS A 420 0.99 18.11 -11.27
CA LYS A 420 1.36 16.73 -10.94
C LYS A 420 1.15 16.46 -9.45
N ALA A 421 1.63 17.36 -8.59
CA ALA A 421 1.48 17.26 -7.14
C ALA A 421 0.01 17.15 -6.70
N TYR A 422 -0.89 17.89 -7.35
CA TYR A 422 -2.32 17.82 -7.11
C TYR A 422 -2.91 16.46 -7.56
N GLU A 423 -2.60 16.04 -8.79
CA GLU A 423 -3.11 14.82 -9.43
C GLU A 423 -2.64 13.53 -8.74
N VAL A 424 -1.52 13.55 -8.00
CA VAL A 424 -1.11 12.42 -7.12
C VAL A 424 -2.23 11.97 -6.17
N THR A 425 -3.17 12.86 -5.83
CA THR A 425 -4.35 12.53 -5.01
C THR A 425 -5.17 11.35 -5.55
N TYR A 426 -5.13 11.09 -6.85
CA TYR A 426 -5.86 9.99 -7.47
C TYR A 426 -5.32 8.59 -7.15
N PHE A 427 -4.10 8.51 -6.63
CA PHE A 427 -3.53 7.25 -6.17
C PHE A 427 -4.04 6.85 -4.78
N ALA A 428 -4.82 7.70 -4.10
CA ALA A 428 -5.51 7.36 -2.86
C ALA A 428 -6.90 6.73 -3.14
N PRO A 429 -7.34 5.69 -2.39
CA PRO A 429 -8.63 5.00 -2.60
C PRO A 429 -9.89 5.87 -2.63
N VAL A 430 -9.80 7.08 -2.08
CA VAL A 430 -10.90 8.06 -2.01
C VAL A 430 -10.69 9.24 -2.96
N GLY A 431 -9.61 9.24 -3.74
CA GLY A 431 -9.32 10.21 -4.81
C GLY A 431 -10.13 9.98 -6.08
N TYR A 432 -10.80 8.82 -6.22
CA TYR A 432 -11.59 8.47 -7.39
C TYR A 432 -12.92 9.22 -7.38
N SER A 433 -13.16 10.05 -8.40
CA SER A 433 -14.52 10.46 -8.73
C SER A 433 -15.20 9.28 -9.41
N VAL A 434 -15.90 8.43 -8.65
CA VAL A 434 -16.79 7.44 -9.26
C VAL A 434 -17.93 8.22 -9.92
N SER A 435 -17.79 8.56 -11.21
CA SER A 435 -18.99 8.88 -11.97
C SER A 435 -19.71 7.55 -12.17
N SER A 436 -20.64 7.23 -11.29
CA SER A 436 -21.74 6.37 -11.69
C SER A 436 -22.43 7.09 -12.85
N SER A 437 -22.15 6.70 -14.08
CA SER A 437 -23.21 6.80 -15.07
C SER A 437 -24.33 5.94 -14.50
N GLU A 438 -25.43 6.55 -14.06
CA GLU A 438 -26.61 5.92 -13.44
C GLU A 438 -27.29 4.84 -14.31
N LYS A 439 -26.65 4.39 -15.39
CA LYS A 439 -27.18 3.46 -16.39
C LYS A 439 -26.42 2.15 -16.52
N ASP A 440 -25.29 1.95 -15.84
CA ASP A 440 -24.56 0.67 -15.88
C ASP A 440 -24.82 -0.16 -14.63
N SER A 441 -25.13 -1.44 -14.83
CA SER A 441 -25.33 -2.45 -13.79
C SER A 441 -24.04 -2.81 -13.04
N ASN A 442 -22.90 -2.24 -13.44
CA ASN A 442 -21.60 -2.42 -12.79
C ASN A 442 -20.72 -1.15 -12.94
N PRO A 443 -20.88 -0.11 -12.10
CA PRO A 443 -20.16 1.14 -12.24
C PRO A 443 -18.65 0.93 -12.02
N LYS A 444 -17.86 1.04 -13.10
CA LYS A 444 -16.39 1.10 -13.01
C LYS A 444 -15.98 2.51 -12.59
N PRO A 445 -15.00 2.70 -11.68
CA PRO A 445 -14.47 4.03 -11.43
C PRO A 445 -13.73 4.54 -12.68
N ILE A 446 -14.06 5.76 -13.08
CA ILE A 446 -13.41 6.48 -14.18
C ILE A 446 -12.60 7.59 -13.54
N PHE A 447 -11.31 7.70 -13.86
CA PHE A 447 -10.56 8.87 -13.41
C PHE A 447 -10.82 9.97 -14.43
N LYS A 448 -11.15 11.15 -13.93
CA LYS A 448 -11.37 12.32 -14.77
C LYS A 448 -10.20 13.27 -14.59
N ASN A 449 -9.68 13.76 -15.70
CA ASN A 449 -8.82 14.93 -15.75
C ASN A 449 -9.35 16.06 -14.84
N THR A 450 -8.60 16.45 -13.80
CA THR A 450 -9.10 17.46 -12.86
C THR A 450 -8.79 18.87 -13.24
N ARG A 451 -7.81 19.08 -14.13
CA ARG A 451 -7.58 20.40 -14.70
C ARG A 451 -8.89 20.97 -15.22
N CYS A 452 -9.73 20.17 -15.85
CA CYS A 452 -10.95 20.64 -16.50
C CYS A 452 -12.25 20.49 -15.68
N ALA A 453 -12.21 20.00 -14.43
CA ALA A 453 -13.44 19.59 -13.73
C ALA A 453 -13.57 20.02 -12.25
N TRP A 454 -12.50 20.48 -11.59
CA TRP A 454 -12.51 20.69 -10.12
C TRP A 454 -11.67 21.91 -9.69
N VAL A 455 -11.12 21.90 -8.47
CA VAL A 455 -10.34 23.00 -7.86
C VAL A 455 -9.38 23.67 -8.84
N TYR A 456 -8.69 22.90 -9.68
CA TYR A 456 -7.76 23.43 -10.67
C TYR A 456 -8.43 24.40 -11.65
N SER A 457 -9.63 24.11 -12.16
CA SER A 457 -10.36 24.97 -13.11
C SER A 457 -10.82 26.30 -12.51
N ASP A 458 -10.89 26.38 -11.18
CA ASP A 458 -11.33 27.58 -10.47
C ASP A 458 -10.18 28.39 -9.85
N VAL A 459 -9.11 27.71 -9.42
CA VAL A 459 -8.00 28.29 -8.64
C VAL A 459 -6.86 28.76 -9.53
N VAL A 460 -6.40 27.91 -10.45
CA VAL A 460 -5.25 28.25 -11.30
C VAL A 460 -5.52 29.42 -12.26
N PRO A 461 -6.67 29.51 -12.96
CA PRO A 461 -6.92 30.67 -13.81
C PRO A 461 -7.08 31.95 -12.99
N TYR A 462 -7.54 31.85 -11.75
CA TYR A 462 -7.65 33.01 -10.85
C TYR A 462 -6.26 33.60 -10.52
N PHE A 463 -5.26 32.76 -10.22
CA PHE A 463 -3.90 33.26 -10.03
C PHE A 463 -3.29 33.79 -11.33
N TRP A 464 -3.50 33.14 -12.46
CA TRP A 464 -3.02 33.65 -13.75
C TRP A 464 -3.67 34.98 -14.15
N GLU A 465 -4.94 35.18 -13.83
CA GLU A 465 -5.65 36.48 -13.99
C GLU A 465 -5.02 37.56 -13.10
N LEU A 466 -4.72 37.25 -11.83
CA LEU A 466 -4.04 38.16 -10.92
C LEU A 466 -2.62 38.53 -11.40
N ALA A 467 -1.91 37.59 -12.02
CA ALA A 467 -0.59 37.81 -12.62
C ALA A 467 -0.63 38.75 -13.85
N ASP A 468 -1.80 39.24 -14.27
CA ASP A 468 -2.02 40.16 -15.40
C ASP A 468 -1.72 39.53 -16.78
N GLN A 469 -1.52 38.20 -16.85
CA GLN A 469 -1.29 37.39 -18.07
C GLN A 469 -0.22 37.90 -19.06
N THR A 470 0.54 38.94 -18.72
CA THR A 470 1.56 39.55 -19.57
C THR A 470 2.76 38.62 -19.77
N GLU A 471 3.51 38.86 -20.85
CA GLU A 471 4.73 38.11 -21.16
C GLU A 471 5.79 38.30 -20.06
N GLY A 472 6.43 37.22 -19.63
CA GLY A 472 7.41 37.23 -18.54
C GLY A 472 6.81 37.10 -17.13
N LYS A 473 5.48 37.16 -16.97
CA LYS A 473 4.82 36.88 -15.69
C LYS A 473 4.68 35.40 -15.41
N THR A 474 4.97 35.02 -14.18
CA THR A 474 4.96 33.65 -13.66
C THR A 474 3.69 33.38 -12.84
N PHE A 475 3.43 32.10 -12.56
CA PHE A 475 2.33 31.71 -11.67
C PHE A 475 2.53 32.28 -10.26
N ALA A 476 3.80 32.36 -9.81
CA ALA A 476 4.18 32.93 -8.51
C ALA A 476 3.79 34.40 -8.36
N ASP A 477 3.89 35.20 -9.44
CA ASP A 477 3.45 36.61 -9.42
C ASP A 477 1.97 36.74 -9.03
N GLY A 478 1.12 35.87 -9.57
CA GLY A 478 -0.31 35.85 -9.27
C GLY A 478 -0.62 35.43 -7.83
N VAL A 479 0.10 34.42 -7.34
CA VAL A 479 -0.02 33.94 -5.95
C VAL A 479 0.45 34.99 -4.95
N GLU A 480 1.59 35.63 -5.19
CA GLU A 480 2.12 36.69 -4.33
C GLU A 480 1.17 37.89 -4.28
N LYS A 481 0.63 38.30 -5.43
CA LYS A 481 -0.38 39.35 -5.51
C LYS A 481 -1.64 39.00 -4.72
N TYR A 482 -2.13 37.76 -4.83
CA TYR A 482 -3.26 37.29 -4.02
C TYR A 482 -2.96 37.43 -2.53
N LEU A 483 -1.81 36.93 -2.08
CA LEU A 483 -1.45 36.95 -0.66
C LEU A 483 -1.33 38.37 -0.11
N LEU A 484 -0.68 39.27 -0.83
CA LEU A 484 -0.48 40.66 -0.42
C LEU A 484 -1.76 41.49 -0.49
N GLU A 485 -2.44 41.49 -1.64
CA GLU A 485 -3.50 42.45 -1.94
C GLU A 485 -4.91 41.94 -1.59
N VAL A 486 -5.14 40.62 -1.69
CA VAL A 486 -6.48 40.02 -1.48
C VAL A 486 -6.58 39.43 -0.07
N ALA A 487 -5.64 38.59 0.33
CA ALA A 487 -5.65 37.96 1.65
C ALA A 487 -5.11 38.89 2.75
N GLY A 488 -4.21 39.82 2.41
CA GLY A 488 -3.62 40.78 3.35
C GLY A 488 -2.52 40.18 4.23
N VAL A 489 -1.76 39.22 3.71
CA VAL A 489 -0.54 38.66 4.33
C VAL A 489 0.59 39.67 4.24
N SER A 490 1.46 39.71 5.25
CA SER A 490 2.60 40.63 5.25
C SER A 490 3.70 40.19 4.27
N GLN A 491 4.39 41.14 3.63
CA GLN A 491 5.57 40.83 2.81
C GLN A 491 6.61 40.05 3.61
N LYS A 492 6.78 40.39 4.90
CA LYS A 492 7.71 39.71 5.79
C LYS A 492 7.39 38.22 5.92
N ASP A 493 6.13 37.84 6.08
CA ASP A 493 5.75 36.43 6.19
C ASP A 493 5.96 35.67 4.88
N ILE A 494 5.74 36.33 3.74
CA ILE A 494 6.06 35.77 2.41
C ILE A 494 7.58 35.51 2.28
N ASP A 495 8.39 36.50 2.61
CA ASP A 495 9.86 36.42 2.50
C ASP A 495 10.43 35.37 3.47
N ASP A 496 9.92 35.34 4.71
CA ASP A 496 10.28 34.33 5.70
C ASP A 496 9.94 32.93 5.16
N PHE A 497 8.72 32.71 4.64
CA PHE A 497 8.30 31.41 4.12
C PHE A 497 9.22 30.94 2.98
N ARG A 498 9.52 31.79 2.00
CA ARG A 498 10.47 31.46 0.91
C ARG A 498 11.85 31.08 1.44
N SER A 499 12.40 31.87 2.37
CA SER A 499 13.74 31.61 2.93
C SER A 499 13.81 30.31 3.73
N LEU A 500 12.73 29.96 4.44
CA LEU A 500 12.66 28.78 5.28
C LEU A 500 12.39 27.52 4.48
N MET A 501 11.71 27.62 3.33
CA MET A 501 11.28 26.48 2.52
C MET A 501 12.17 26.18 1.32
N LEU A 502 13.11 27.05 0.93
CA LEU A 502 13.96 26.82 -0.26
C LEU A 502 15.42 26.57 0.11
N GLU A 503 16.08 25.65 -0.59
CA GLU A 503 17.53 25.38 -0.56
C GLU A 503 18.19 25.36 -1.93
#